data_AF-A0A7S0EUP7-F1
#
_entry.id   AF-A0A7S0EUP7-F1
#
_cell.length_a   1.000
_cell.length_b   1.000
_cell.length_c   1.000
_cell.angle_alpha   90.00
_cell.angle_beta   90.00
_cell.angle_gamma   90.00
#
_symmetry.space_group_name_H-M   'P 1'
#
loop_
_entity.id
_entity.type
_entity.pdbx_description
1 polymer ?
#
loop_
_entity_poly.entity_id
_entity_poly.type
_entity_poly.pdbx_seq_one_letter_code
_entity_poly.pdbx_strand_id
1 'polypeptide(L)'
;MSGGMDDVREVLTYAKRSVLSSIQDMWRRKLGLSKENNDLAQELFSEFEDLTRRSCGDWTITWRQLADVALVEEGSEDEKLVAPLLSAFYEPLTEELREGWIKFLKPWRSELMNEGTDAQQAAEQIRNENPMFIPREWMLVEAYKQADQNDFTLVHELYELFKDPYGVNVDQALVDKYYRLAPKEAFTKIGTASMT
;
A
#
# COMPACT_ATOMS: atom_id res chain seq x y z
N MET A 1 -12.38 38.13 27.66
CA MET A 1 -12.92 37.06 26.80
C MET A 1 -12.04 36.75 25.57
N SER A 2 -10.77 37.21 25.48
CA SER A 2 -9.88 36.91 24.34
C SER A 2 -9.11 35.58 24.46
N GLY A 3 -8.82 35.11 25.68
CA GLY A 3 -8.01 33.90 25.90
C GLY A 3 -8.56 32.64 25.25
N GLY A 4 -9.88 32.41 25.31
CA GLY A 4 -10.47 31.18 24.75
C GLY A 4 -10.37 31.04 23.22
N MET A 5 -10.24 32.15 22.47
CA MET A 5 -10.06 32.08 21.01
C MET A 5 -8.59 31.82 20.63
N ASP A 6 -7.65 32.28 21.44
CA ASP A 6 -6.22 32.03 21.24
C ASP A 6 -5.86 30.60 21.66
N ASP A 7 -6.44 30.09 22.75
CA ASP A 7 -6.29 28.69 23.19
C ASP A 7 -6.80 27.70 22.13
N VAL A 8 -7.96 27.98 21.52
CA VAL A 8 -8.51 27.13 20.43
C VAL A 8 -7.61 27.15 19.19
N ARG A 9 -7.04 28.30 18.83
CA ARG A 9 -6.11 28.40 17.69
C ARG A 9 -4.83 27.62 17.94
N GLU A 10 -4.31 27.65 19.16
CA GLU A 10 -3.12 26.90 19.55
C GLU A 10 -3.36 25.39 19.43
N VAL A 11 -4.48 24.90 19.98
CA VAL A 11 -4.88 23.48 19.88
C VAL A 11 -5.02 23.04 18.42
N LEU A 12 -5.69 23.83 17.57
CA LEU A 12 -5.85 23.50 16.14
C LEU A 12 -4.51 23.50 15.40
N THR A 13 -3.60 24.42 15.74
CA THR A 13 -2.27 24.49 15.13
C THR A 13 -1.44 23.28 15.51
N TYR A 14 -1.46 22.89 16.79
CA TYR A 14 -0.80 21.69 17.28
C TYR A 14 -1.35 20.42 16.64
N ALA A 15 -2.67 20.28 16.57
CA ALA A 15 -3.33 19.12 15.96
C ALA A 15 -2.95 18.96 14.49
N LYS A 16 -3.00 20.05 13.71
CA LYS A 16 -2.58 20.05 12.30
C LYS A 16 -1.14 19.59 12.14
N ARG A 17 -0.22 20.17 12.92
CA ARG A 17 1.21 19.81 12.88
C ARG A 17 1.43 18.33 13.21
N SER A 18 0.76 17.83 14.24
CA SER A 18 0.91 16.46 14.72
C SER A 18 0.40 15.44 13.68
N VAL A 19 -0.75 15.71 13.06
CA VAL A 19 -1.31 14.87 12.00
C VAL A 19 -0.40 14.87 10.77
N LEU A 20 0.04 16.04 10.30
CA LEU A 20 0.91 16.13 9.14
C LEU A 20 2.24 15.40 9.36
N SER A 21 2.86 15.58 10.53
CA SER A 21 4.09 14.87 10.88
C SER A 21 3.90 13.35 10.94
N SER A 22 2.75 12.88 11.44
CA SER A 22 2.45 11.44 11.49
C SER A 22 2.21 10.85 10.10
N ILE A 23 1.58 11.60 9.20
CA ILE A 23 1.35 11.19 7.80
C ILE A 23 2.68 11.12 7.05
N GLN A 24 3.53 12.14 7.18
CA GLN A 24 4.85 12.18 6.54
C GLN A 24 5.72 11.00 7.01
N ASP A 25 5.75 10.74 8.32
CA ASP A 25 6.48 9.61 8.88
C ASP A 25 5.94 8.26 8.37
N MET A 26 4.63 8.13 8.22
CA MET A 26 4.00 6.92 7.69
C MET A 26 4.39 6.66 6.23
N TRP A 27 4.40 7.68 5.35
CA TRP A 27 4.85 7.50 3.97
C TRP A 27 6.31 7.12 3.87
N ARG A 28 7.18 7.77 4.66
CA ARG A 28 8.59 7.42 4.78
C ARG A 28 8.78 5.97 5.17
N ARG A 29 8.08 5.50 6.20
CA ARG A 29 8.15 4.10 6.66
C ARG A 29 7.65 3.12 5.62
N LYS A 30 6.55 3.42 4.91
CA LYS A 30 6.03 2.59 3.81
C LYS A 30 7.00 2.48 2.63
N LEU A 31 7.80 3.52 2.37
CA LEU A 31 8.86 3.52 1.37
C LEU A 31 10.14 2.81 1.85
N GLY A 32 10.24 2.42 3.13
CA GLY A 32 11.43 1.80 3.72
C GLY A 32 12.58 2.76 4.03
N LEU A 33 12.33 4.07 4.05
CA LEU A 33 13.37 5.10 4.19
C LEU A 33 13.67 5.44 5.66
N SER A 34 14.92 5.80 5.95
CA SER A 34 15.39 6.27 7.25
C SER A 34 14.82 7.66 7.60
N LYS A 35 14.94 8.06 8.87
CA LYS A 35 14.34 9.32 9.39
C LYS A 35 14.92 10.58 8.75
N GLU A 36 16.12 10.50 8.21
CA GLU A 36 16.81 11.61 7.57
C GLU A 36 16.18 11.96 6.21
N ASN A 37 15.45 11.03 5.59
CA ASN A 37 14.84 11.18 4.26
C ASN A 37 13.35 11.55 4.29
N ASN A 38 12.91 12.31 5.30
CA ASN A 38 11.52 12.76 5.42
C ASN A 38 11.04 13.66 4.26
N ASP A 39 11.90 14.55 3.77
CA ASP A 39 11.53 15.46 2.68
C ASP A 39 11.46 14.71 1.34
N LEU A 40 12.46 13.86 1.07
CA LEU A 40 12.46 12.97 -0.09
C LEU A 40 11.24 12.03 -0.10
N ALA A 41 10.87 11.48 1.05
CA ALA A 41 9.70 10.61 1.16
C ALA A 41 8.39 11.31 0.74
N GLN A 42 8.26 12.62 0.95
CA GLN A 42 7.08 13.38 0.54
C GLN A 42 7.03 13.61 -0.98
N GLU A 43 8.18 13.89 -1.59
CA GLU A 43 8.30 14.00 -3.04
C GLU A 43 7.98 12.66 -3.71
N LEU A 44 8.61 11.58 -3.24
CA LEU A 44 8.35 10.22 -3.71
C LEU A 44 6.91 9.79 -3.51
N PHE A 45 6.27 10.15 -2.38
CA PHE A 45 4.86 9.84 -2.15
C PHE A 45 3.95 10.47 -3.22
N SER A 46 4.20 11.73 -3.57
CA SER A 46 3.38 12.46 -4.54
C SER A 46 3.49 11.84 -5.94
N GLU A 47 4.69 11.43 -6.33
CA GLU A 47 4.94 10.70 -7.59
C GLU A 47 4.31 9.30 -7.56
N PHE A 48 4.49 8.55 -6.47
CA PHE A 48 3.89 7.24 -6.27
C PHE A 48 2.35 7.29 -6.36
N GLU A 49 1.73 8.31 -5.74
CA GLU A 49 0.28 8.50 -5.77
C GLU A 49 -0.22 8.76 -7.20
N ASP A 50 0.44 9.65 -7.95
CA ASP A 50 0.09 9.93 -9.35
C ASP A 50 0.23 8.68 -10.22
N LEU A 51 1.38 7.99 -10.13
CA LEU A 51 1.65 6.78 -10.91
C LEU A 51 0.65 5.66 -10.59
N THR A 52 0.38 5.41 -9.31
CA THR A 52 -0.59 4.39 -8.88
C THR A 52 -1.98 4.69 -9.42
N ARG A 53 -2.44 5.94 -9.30
CA ARG A 53 -3.75 6.36 -9.81
C ARG A 53 -3.84 6.21 -11.33
N ARG A 54 -2.86 6.72 -12.07
CA ARG A 54 -2.85 6.68 -13.54
C ARG A 54 -2.68 5.27 -14.11
N SER A 55 -2.05 4.36 -13.35
CA SER A 55 -1.89 2.95 -13.71
C SER A 55 -3.12 2.09 -13.36
N CYS A 56 -4.20 2.71 -12.85
CA CYS A 56 -5.33 1.98 -12.27
C CYS A 56 -4.85 0.89 -11.30
N GLY A 57 -3.95 1.27 -10.39
CA GLY A 57 -3.34 0.36 -9.43
C GLY A 57 -4.13 0.20 -8.16
N ASP A 58 -4.14 -1.02 -7.63
CA ASP A 58 -4.64 -1.30 -6.30
C ASP A 58 -3.69 -0.70 -5.26
N TRP A 59 -4.20 0.21 -4.43
CA TRP A 59 -3.41 0.96 -3.47
C TRP A 59 -2.59 0.06 -2.53
N THR A 60 -3.23 -0.92 -1.90
CA THR A 60 -2.57 -1.79 -0.91
C THR A 60 -1.56 -2.72 -1.57
N ILE A 61 -1.93 -3.34 -2.70
CA ILE A 61 -1.02 -4.26 -3.40
C ILE A 61 0.17 -3.50 -3.98
N THR A 62 -0.02 -2.32 -4.58
CA THR A 62 1.07 -1.51 -5.15
C THR A 62 2.10 -1.16 -4.08
N TRP A 63 1.64 -0.70 -2.90
CA TRP A 63 2.51 -0.43 -1.76
C TRP A 63 3.27 -1.68 -1.28
N ARG A 64 2.58 -2.82 -1.18
CA ARG A 64 3.20 -4.09 -0.75
C ARG A 64 4.25 -4.59 -1.76
N GLN A 65 3.99 -4.43 -3.06
CA GLN A 65 4.86 -4.90 -4.14
C GLN A 65 6.20 -4.15 -4.20
N LEU A 66 6.32 -2.95 -3.60
CA LEU A 66 7.62 -2.29 -3.44
C LEU A 66 8.65 -3.18 -2.72
N ALA A 67 8.22 -4.06 -1.80
CA ALA A 67 9.14 -4.99 -1.15
C ALA A 67 9.81 -5.94 -2.15
N ASP A 68 9.06 -6.43 -3.13
CA ASP A 68 9.58 -7.34 -4.15
C ASP A 68 10.40 -6.56 -5.19
N VAL A 69 10.07 -5.28 -5.44
CA VAL A 69 10.90 -4.38 -6.25
C VAL A 69 12.27 -4.12 -5.59
N ALA A 70 12.31 -3.96 -4.26
CA ALA A 70 13.57 -3.78 -3.53
C ALA A 70 14.52 -4.98 -3.68
N LEU A 71 13.98 -6.18 -3.90
CA LEU A 71 14.72 -7.44 -4.09
C LEU A 71 15.26 -7.66 -5.51
N VAL A 72 14.82 -6.89 -6.50
CA VAL A 72 15.31 -7.03 -7.88
C VAL A 72 16.82 -6.77 -7.92
N GLU A 73 17.61 -7.61 -8.56
CA GLU A 73 19.07 -7.45 -8.59
C GLU A 73 19.48 -6.09 -9.21
N GLU A 74 20.47 -5.43 -8.61
CA GLU A 74 21.03 -4.17 -9.13
C GLU A 74 21.62 -4.36 -10.53
N GLY A 75 21.41 -3.40 -11.43
CA GLY A 75 21.84 -3.52 -12.83
C GLY A 75 20.97 -4.43 -13.70
N SER A 76 19.88 -4.98 -13.15
CA SER A 76 18.84 -5.66 -13.94
C SER A 76 18.24 -4.73 -14.99
N GLU A 77 17.74 -5.34 -16.07
CA GLU A 77 16.94 -4.64 -17.08
C GLU A 77 15.72 -3.96 -16.46
N ASP A 78 15.34 -2.80 -17.02
CA ASP A 78 14.23 -2.00 -16.53
C ASP A 78 12.90 -2.78 -16.45
N GLU A 79 12.69 -3.75 -17.34
CA GLU A 79 11.49 -4.59 -17.31
C GLU A 79 11.43 -5.47 -16.05
N LYS A 80 12.57 -6.00 -15.59
CA LYS A 80 12.62 -6.78 -14.34
C LYS A 80 12.34 -5.90 -13.12
N LEU A 81 12.68 -4.61 -13.20
CA LEU A 81 12.43 -3.64 -12.13
C LEU A 81 10.92 -3.36 -11.98
N VAL A 82 10.19 -3.26 -13.08
CA VAL A 82 8.74 -2.97 -13.09
C VAL A 82 7.90 -4.23 -12.86
N ALA A 83 8.39 -5.40 -13.25
CA ALA A 83 7.65 -6.66 -13.24
C ALA A 83 6.86 -6.97 -11.95
N PRO A 84 7.38 -6.76 -10.72
CA PRO A 84 6.63 -7.05 -9.50
C PRO A 84 5.33 -6.24 -9.38
N LEU A 85 5.37 -4.97 -9.81
CA LEU A 85 4.21 -4.06 -9.73
C LEU A 85 3.05 -4.46 -10.64
N LEU A 86 3.31 -5.22 -11.71
CA LEU A 86 2.28 -5.54 -12.71
C LEU A 86 1.10 -6.31 -12.13
N SER A 87 1.33 -7.09 -11.07
CA SER A 87 0.27 -7.81 -10.33
C SER A 87 -0.72 -6.89 -9.62
N ALA A 88 -0.35 -5.62 -9.41
CA ALA A 88 -1.14 -4.62 -8.72
C ALA A 88 -2.04 -3.79 -9.64
N PHE A 89 -1.93 -3.93 -10.97
CA PHE A 89 -2.62 -3.07 -11.94
C PHE A 89 -3.81 -3.78 -12.60
N TYR A 90 -4.97 -3.11 -12.65
CA TYR A 90 -6.16 -3.65 -13.31
C TYR A 90 -6.04 -3.67 -14.84
N GLU A 91 -5.14 -2.83 -15.38
CA GLU A 91 -4.88 -2.69 -16.81
C GLU A 91 -3.36 -2.78 -17.08
N PRO A 92 -2.94 -3.26 -18.26
CA PRO A 92 -1.54 -3.20 -18.65
C PRO A 92 -1.03 -1.76 -18.70
N LEU A 93 0.21 -1.54 -18.24
CA LEU A 93 0.85 -0.23 -18.34
C LEU A 93 1.03 0.20 -19.79
N THR A 94 0.74 1.48 -20.06
CA THR A 94 1.23 2.16 -21.26
C THR A 94 2.74 2.36 -21.18
N GLU A 95 3.37 2.63 -22.31
CA GLU A 95 4.81 2.91 -22.33
C GLU A 95 5.18 4.15 -21.48
N GLU A 96 4.36 5.20 -21.54
CA GLU A 96 4.55 6.41 -20.73
C GLU A 96 4.55 6.10 -19.22
N LEU A 97 3.59 5.29 -18.76
CA LEU A 97 3.50 4.92 -17.34
C LEU A 97 4.63 3.98 -16.93
N ARG A 98 5.05 3.08 -17.82
CA ARG A 98 6.21 2.22 -17.61
C ARG A 98 7.47 3.06 -17.40
N GLU A 99 7.73 4.02 -18.27
CA GLU A 99 8.84 4.96 -18.10
C GLU A 99 8.74 5.77 -16.80
N GLY A 100 7.52 6.19 -16.43
CA GLY A 100 7.26 6.88 -15.17
C GLY A 100 7.65 6.03 -13.96
N TRP A 101 7.19 4.77 -13.91
CA TRP A 101 7.59 3.83 -12.87
C TRP A 101 9.10 3.60 -12.84
N ILE A 102 9.76 3.46 -13.98
CA ILE A 102 11.23 3.30 -14.01
C ILE A 102 11.93 4.55 -13.44
N LYS A 103 11.47 5.75 -13.81
CA LYS A 103 12.00 7.03 -13.33
C LYS A 103 11.80 7.21 -11.82
N PHE A 104 10.71 6.69 -11.26
CA PHE A 104 10.46 6.65 -9.82
C PHE A 104 11.31 5.59 -9.10
N LEU A 105 11.30 4.35 -9.60
CA LEU A 105 11.88 3.19 -8.90
C LEU A 105 13.40 3.23 -8.80
N LYS A 106 14.09 3.69 -9.85
CA LYS A 106 15.56 3.77 -9.86
C LYS A 106 16.13 4.65 -8.73
N PRO A 107 15.77 5.94 -8.61
CA PRO A 107 16.29 6.79 -7.55
C PRO A 107 15.81 6.34 -6.16
N TRP A 108 14.55 5.93 -6.00
CA TRP A 108 14.07 5.41 -4.72
C TRP A 108 14.88 4.20 -4.24
N ARG A 109 15.14 3.23 -5.12
CA ARG A 109 15.99 2.08 -4.78
C ARG A 109 17.44 2.47 -4.50
N SER A 110 17.99 3.40 -5.29
CA SER A 110 19.34 3.90 -5.04
C SER A 110 19.44 4.48 -3.62
N GLU A 111 18.42 5.23 -3.19
CA GLU A 111 18.42 5.80 -1.84
C GLU A 111 18.33 4.72 -0.77
N LEU A 112 17.46 3.73 -0.94
CA LEU A 112 17.36 2.60 -0.02
C LEU A 112 18.70 1.89 0.21
N MET A 113 19.49 1.71 -0.85
CA MET A 113 20.80 1.06 -0.76
C MET A 113 21.86 2.00 -0.17
N ASN A 114 21.78 3.32 -0.45
CA ASN A 114 22.69 4.33 0.11
C ASN A 114 22.59 4.45 1.63
N GLU A 115 21.40 4.19 2.21
CA GLU A 115 21.20 4.13 3.66
C GLU A 115 21.91 2.93 4.31
N GLY A 116 22.57 2.07 3.53
CA GLY A 116 23.31 0.90 4.01
C GLY A 116 22.42 -0.28 4.37
N THR A 117 21.13 -0.22 4.03
CA THR A 117 20.16 -1.28 4.26
C THR A 117 20.34 -2.35 3.18
N ASP A 118 20.56 -3.60 3.58
CA ASP A 118 20.57 -4.70 2.60
C ASP A 118 19.16 -4.89 1.99
N ALA A 119 19.10 -5.40 0.76
CA ALA A 119 17.84 -5.52 0.03
C ALA A 119 16.78 -6.38 0.77
N GLN A 120 17.20 -7.41 1.51
CA GLN A 120 16.29 -8.25 2.28
C GLN A 120 15.73 -7.50 3.49
N GLN A 121 16.59 -6.80 4.24
CA GLN A 121 16.17 -5.93 5.34
C GLN A 121 15.22 -4.84 4.85
N ALA A 122 15.50 -4.21 3.71
CA ALA A 122 14.61 -3.20 3.13
C ALA A 122 13.26 -3.82 2.76
N ALA A 123 13.24 -4.97 2.10
CA ALA A 123 12.01 -5.68 1.76
C ALA A 123 11.19 -6.08 3.00
N GLU A 124 11.85 -6.56 4.07
CA GLU A 124 11.20 -6.88 5.34
C GLU A 124 10.59 -5.64 6.01
N GLN A 125 11.32 -4.53 6.05
CA GLN A 125 10.81 -3.26 6.59
C GLN A 125 9.58 -2.77 5.80
N ILE A 126 9.66 -2.80 4.47
CA ILE A 126 8.54 -2.43 3.59
C ILE A 126 7.35 -3.36 3.83
N ARG A 127 7.55 -4.68 3.95
CA ARG A 127 6.46 -5.63 4.25
C ARG A 127 5.82 -5.35 5.61
N ASN A 128 6.59 -4.95 6.62
CA ASN A 128 6.06 -4.66 7.96
C ASN A 128 5.24 -3.36 8.02
N GLU A 129 5.42 -2.44 7.07
CA GLU A 129 4.68 -1.16 7.01
C GLU A 129 3.53 -1.21 5.99
N ASN A 130 3.55 -2.18 5.08
CA ASN A 130 2.56 -2.34 4.02
C ASN A 130 1.80 -3.65 4.20
N PRO A 131 0.52 -3.65 4.64
CA PRO A 131 -0.24 -4.88 4.85
C PRO A 131 -0.49 -5.61 3.53
N MET A 132 -0.60 -6.93 3.62
CA MET A 132 -1.03 -7.81 2.54
C MET A 132 -2.57 -7.83 2.44
N PHE A 133 -3.25 -7.85 3.58
CA PHE A 133 -4.70 -7.97 3.68
C PHE A 133 -5.34 -6.75 4.31
N ILE A 134 -6.43 -6.28 3.71
CA ILE A 134 -7.35 -5.30 4.27
C ILE A 134 -8.79 -5.83 4.08
N PRO A 135 -9.76 -5.42 4.93
CA PRO A 135 -11.16 -5.78 4.73
C PRO A 135 -11.72 -5.12 3.47
N ARG A 136 -11.64 -5.83 2.33
CA ARG A 136 -12.16 -5.34 1.06
C ARG A 136 -13.62 -5.73 0.94
N GLU A 137 -14.42 -4.82 0.38
CA GLU A 137 -15.85 -5.06 0.22
C GLU A 137 -16.15 -6.38 -0.53
N TRP A 138 -15.41 -6.68 -1.60
CA TRP A 138 -15.59 -7.91 -2.35
C TRP A 138 -15.30 -9.19 -1.55
N MET A 139 -14.47 -9.12 -0.51
CA MET A 139 -14.22 -10.23 0.41
C MET A 139 -15.43 -10.41 1.35
N LEU A 140 -16.02 -9.30 1.78
CA LEU A 140 -17.05 -9.26 2.82
C LEU A 140 -18.46 -9.55 2.30
N VAL A 141 -18.77 -9.20 1.05
CA VAL A 141 -20.13 -9.37 0.50
C VAL A 141 -20.65 -10.79 0.60
N GLU A 142 -19.82 -11.78 0.28
CA GLU A 142 -20.24 -13.18 0.37
C GLU A 142 -20.34 -13.64 1.84
N ALA A 143 -19.47 -13.13 2.71
CA ALA A 143 -19.52 -13.41 4.14
C ALA A 143 -20.83 -12.92 4.78
N TYR A 144 -21.29 -11.72 4.40
CA TYR A 144 -22.56 -11.18 4.87
C TYR A 144 -23.76 -12.00 4.38
N LYS A 145 -23.77 -12.41 3.12
CA LYS A 145 -24.86 -13.24 2.56
C LYS A 145 -25.00 -14.60 3.23
N GLN A 146 -23.89 -15.21 3.62
CA GLN A 146 -23.89 -16.46 4.37
C GLN A 146 -24.34 -16.23 5.81
N ALA A 147 -23.87 -15.15 6.44
CA ALA A 147 -24.25 -14.78 7.80
C ALA A 147 -25.77 -14.51 7.93
N ASP A 148 -26.41 -13.90 6.92
CA ASP A 148 -27.86 -13.71 6.85
C ASP A 148 -28.64 -15.04 6.88
N GLN A 149 -27.99 -16.13 6.50
CA GLN A 149 -28.52 -17.51 6.53
C GLN A 149 -28.07 -18.29 7.78
N ASN A 150 -27.49 -17.61 8.77
CA ASN A 150 -26.87 -18.15 9.98
C ASN A 150 -25.61 -19.01 9.74
N ASP A 151 -24.95 -18.88 8.59
CA ASP A 151 -23.63 -19.48 8.33
C ASP A 151 -22.52 -18.44 8.51
N PHE A 152 -21.78 -18.55 9.60
CA PHE A 152 -20.69 -17.63 9.96
C PHE A 152 -19.31 -18.13 9.55
N THR A 153 -19.22 -19.23 8.81
CA THR A 153 -17.94 -19.88 8.45
C THR A 153 -16.99 -18.89 7.76
N LEU A 154 -17.47 -18.18 6.74
CA LEU A 154 -16.66 -17.23 5.99
C LEU A 154 -16.32 -15.96 6.80
N VAL A 155 -17.20 -15.53 7.71
CA VAL A 155 -16.91 -14.42 8.64
C VAL A 155 -15.74 -14.78 9.55
N HIS A 156 -15.74 -15.99 10.10
CA HIS A 156 -14.65 -16.47 10.96
C HIS A 156 -13.34 -16.64 10.18
N GLU A 157 -13.40 -17.13 8.93
CA GLU A 157 -12.21 -17.25 8.06
C GLU A 157 -11.57 -15.88 7.81
N LEU A 158 -12.38 -14.87 7.43
CA LEU A 158 -11.89 -13.50 7.21
C LEU A 158 -11.40 -12.83 8.50
N TYR A 159 -12.05 -13.11 9.63
CA TYR A 159 -11.60 -12.61 10.93
C TYR A 159 -10.19 -13.12 11.28
N GLU A 160 -9.94 -14.43 11.10
CA GLU A 160 -8.61 -15.00 11.34
C GLU A 160 -7.58 -14.46 10.34
N LEU A 161 -7.95 -14.26 9.08
CA LEU A 161 -7.08 -13.63 8.09
C LEU A 161 -6.66 -12.21 8.51
N PHE A 162 -7.60 -11.38 8.98
CA PHE A 162 -7.32 -9.99 9.33
C PHE A 162 -6.63 -9.82 10.69
N LYS A 163 -6.48 -10.87 11.49
CA LYS A 163 -5.60 -10.87 12.67
C LYS A 163 -4.13 -10.84 12.30
N ASP A 164 -3.77 -11.28 11.09
CA ASP A 164 -2.42 -11.17 10.54
C ASP A 164 -2.43 -10.42 9.19
N PRO A 165 -2.69 -9.10 9.22
CA PRO A 165 -2.85 -8.31 7.99
C PRO A 165 -1.56 -8.21 7.18
N TYR A 166 -0.40 -8.52 7.75
CA TYR A 166 0.91 -8.50 7.10
C TYR A 166 1.32 -9.86 6.53
N GLY A 167 0.56 -10.92 6.81
CA GLY A 167 0.71 -12.23 6.18
C GLY A 167 1.91 -13.03 6.67
N VAL A 168 2.34 -12.85 7.93
CA VAL A 168 3.53 -13.55 8.47
C VAL A 168 3.27 -15.05 8.66
N ASN A 169 2.07 -15.41 9.13
CA ASN A 169 1.66 -16.77 9.48
C ASN A 169 0.38 -17.20 8.75
N VAL A 170 0.13 -16.65 7.56
CA VAL A 170 -1.06 -16.95 6.77
C VAL A 170 -0.79 -18.10 5.82
N ASP A 171 -1.68 -19.10 5.82
CA ASP A 171 -1.59 -20.24 4.91
C ASP A 171 -1.60 -19.81 3.43
N GLN A 172 -0.78 -20.45 2.60
CA GLN A 172 -0.65 -20.11 1.18
C GLN A 172 -2.01 -20.17 0.44
N ALA A 173 -2.89 -21.09 0.81
CA ALA A 173 -4.23 -21.17 0.21
C ALA A 173 -5.08 -19.91 0.45
N LEU A 174 -4.92 -19.26 1.61
CA LEU A 174 -5.58 -17.99 1.92
C LEU A 174 -4.91 -16.83 1.20
N VAL A 175 -3.57 -16.83 1.09
CA VAL A 175 -2.82 -15.86 0.27
C VAL A 175 -3.33 -15.91 -1.18
N ASP A 176 -3.38 -17.08 -1.79
CA ASP A 176 -3.83 -17.26 -3.18
C ASP A 176 -5.30 -16.83 -3.38
N LYS A 177 -6.13 -17.04 -2.35
CA LYS A 177 -7.56 -16.69 -2.37
C LYS A 177 -7.78 -15.17 -2.23
N TYR A 178 -7.00 -14.49 -1.39
CA TYR A 178 -7.29 -13.13 -0.92
C TYR A 178 -6.28 -12.05 -1.32
N TYR A 179 -5.00 -12.39 -1.51
CA TYR A 179 -3.98 -11.43 -1.94
C TYR A 179 -3.97 -11.29 -3.46
N ARG A 180 -5.06 -10.73 -3.98
CA ARG A 180 -5.27 -10.48 -5.41
C ARG A 180 -6.16 -9.28 -5.63
N LEU A 181 -6.14 -8.76 -6.85
CA LEU A 181 -7.06 -7.71 -7.30
C LEU A 181 -8.52 -8.14 -7.11
N ALA A 182 -9.39 -7.15 -6.91
CA ALA A 182 -10.81 -7.40 -6.87
C ALA A 182 -11.27 -8.04 -8.19
N PRO A 183 -12.08 -9.12 -8.15
CA PRO A 183 -12.67 -9.69 -9.35
C PRO A 183 -13.47 -8.64 -10.13
N LYS A 184 -13.46 -8.69 -11.47
CA LYS A 184 -14.16 -7.68 -12.30
C LYS A 184 -15.65 -7.57 -11.97
N GLU A 185 -16.26 -8.68 -11.57
CA GLU A 185 -17.67 -8.77 -11.16
C GLU A 185 -17.97 -7.91 -9.92
N ALA A 186 -16.97 -7.66 -9.07
CA ALA A 186 -17.10 -6.78 -7.92
C ALA A 186 -17.33 -5.31 -8.31
N PHE A 187 -17.02 -4.87 -9.53
CA PHE A 187 -17.30 -3.49 -9.96
C PHE A 187 -18.71 -3.33 -10.54
N THR A 188 -19.43 -4.43 -10.79
CA THR A 188 -20.76 -4.42 -11.41
C THR A 188 -21.91 -4.61 -10.42
N LYS A 189 -21.62 -5.04 -9.18
CA LYS A 189 -22.63 -5.18 -8.13
C LYS A 189 -22.85 -3.82 -7.46
N ILE A 190 -24.11 -3.45 -7.27
CA ILE A 190 -24.48 -2.22 -6.56
C ILE A 190 -24.01 -2.36 -5.10
N GLY A 191 -23.22 -1.40 -4.61
CA GLY A 191 -22.66 -1.40 -3.25
C GLY A 191 -21.21 -1.88 -3.12
N THR A 192 -20.59 -2.37 -4.21
CA THR A 192 -19.19 -2.87 -4.18
C THR A 192 -18.20 -2.02 -4.96
N ALA A 193 -18.66 -0.91 -5.54
CA ALA A 193 -17.82 0.04 -6.26
C ALA A 193 -17.74 1.39 -5.52
N SER A 194 -16.50 1.72 -5.14
CA SER A 194 -16.00 3.05 -4.77
C SER A 194 -16.22 3.53 -3.31
N MET A 195 -15.17 3.35 -2.49
CA MET A 195 -14.55 4.53 -1.88
C MET A 195 -13.38 4.93 -2.80
N THR A 196 -13.68 5.67 -3.86
CA THR A 196 -12.69 6.48 -4.58
C THR A 196 -12.42 7.75 -3.82
#